data_AF-A0A8L0DW60-F1
#
_entry.id   AF-A0A8L0DW60-F1
#
_cell.length_a   1.000
_cell.length_b   1.000
_cell.length_c   1.000
_cell.angle_alpha   90.00
_cell.angle_beta   90.00
_cell.angle_gamma   90.00
#
_symmetry.space_group_name_H-M   'P 1'
#
loop_
_entity.id
_entity.type
_entity.pdbx_description
1 polymer ?
#
loop_
_entity_poly.entity_id
_entity_poly.type
_entity_poly.pdbx_seq_one_letter_code
_entity_poly.pdbx_strand_id
1 'polypeptide(L)'
;LSFRITLRVFCHSSLETCVYPLPEPQDLFQASQMKFEDFQRDLRKLRKDLKACSAETEKVCQVSSEEHLQPFKEKMEGFLSQAKTDLEAQETQLENTHKIFLELSMFFSVKAKAGEKEVSPNTLFSVWHEFSTDFKDLWKKENKLRLQERRPVRPTCLYKVPQLTVHVRAKTKP
;
A
#
# COMPACT_ATOMS: atom_id res chain seq x y z
N LEU A 1 -8.17 -5.79 29.35
CA LEU A 1 -7.03 -5.16 28.64
C LEU A 1 -7.58 -4.27 27.53
N SER A 2 -7.84 -3.00 27.83
CA SER A 2 -8.26 -2.02 26.82
C SER A 2 -6.98 -1.52 26.16
N PHE A 3 -6.67 -2.02 24.97
CA PHE A 3 -5.62 -1.46 24.13
C PHE A 3 -6.10 -0.08 23.66
N ARG A 4 -5.92 0.94 24.50
CA ARG A 4 -5.81 2.31 24.01
C ARG A 4 -4.49 2.40 23.27
N ILE A 5 -4.51 2.00 22.01
CA ILE A 5 -3.47 2.36 21.06
C ILE A 5 -3.62 3.86 20.85
N THR A 6 -3.05 4.64 21.76
CA THR A 6 -2.73 6.03 21.48
C THR A 6 -1.59 5.97 20.48
N LEU A 7 -1.92 5.73 19.21
CA LEU A 7 -1.05 6.00 18.08
C LEU A 7 -0.74 7.49 18.18
N ARG A 8 0.36 7.85 18.85
CA ARG A 8 1.08 9.09 18.59
C ARG A 8 1.59 8.96 17.16
N VAL A 9 0.70 9.18 16.19
CA VAL A 9 1.08 9.49 14.83
C VAL A 9 1.93 10.75 14.96
N PHE A 10 3.21 10.59 14.68
CA PHE A 10 4.23 11.63 14.68
C PHE A 10 3.93 12.58 13.51
N CYS A 11 2.85 13.37 13.63
CA CYS A 11 2.56 14.45 12.70
C CYS A 11 3.41 15.66 13.16
N HIS A 12 4.70 15.64 12.81
CA HIS A 12 5.60 16.78 13.01
C HIS A 12 5.44 17.87 11.94
N SER A 13 4.60 17.64 10.94
CA SER A 13 4.28 18.59 9.88
C SER A 13 2.96 19.25 10.21
N SER A 14 2.84 20.55 9.95
CA SER A 14 1.59 21.30 10.04
C SER A 14 0.38 20.45 9.62
N LEU A 15 -0.63 20.39 10.49
CA LEU A 15 -1.83 19.54 10.46
C LEU A 15 -2.66 19.53 9.15
N GLU A 16 -2.30 20.37 8.18
CA GLU A 16 -2.89 20.46 6.84
C GLU A 16 -2.41 19.33 5.90
N THR A 17 -1.39 18.54 6.28
CA THR A 17 -0.78 17.49 5.42
C THR A 17 -0.80 16.08 6.02
N CYS A 18 -1.71 15.80 6.97
CA CYS A 18 -1.75 14.50 7.64
C CYS A 18 -2.05 13.38 6.62
N VAL A 19 -1.08 12.48 6.39
CA VAL A 19 -1.21 11.30 5.52
C VAL A 19 -1.76 10.13 6.33
N TYR A 20 -2.63 9.34 5.72
CA TYR A 20 -3.19 8.15 6.34
C TYR A 20 -2.07 7.17 6.73
N PRO A 21 -1.97 6.74 8.01
CA PRO A 21 -0.77 6.06 8.52
C PRO A 21 -0.75 4.54 8.28
N LEU A 22 -1.80 3.96 7.70
CA LEU A 22 -1.90 2.53 7.40
C LEU A 22 -1.94 2.30 5.89
N PRO A 23 -1.69 1.07 5.41
CA PRO A 23 -1.92 0.72 4.00
C PRO A 23 -3.34 1.05 3.57
N GLU A 24 -3.48 1.51 2.33
CA GLU A 24 -4.78 1.87 1.78
C GLU A 24 -5.73 0.67 1.79
N PRO A 25 -6.99 0.86 2.21
CA PRO A 25 -7.95 -0.25 2.23
C PRO A 25 -8.09 -0.96 0.88
N GLN A 26 -7.96 -0.21 -0.22
CA GLN A 26 -8.04 -0.77 -1.56
C GLN A 26 -6.89 -1.75 -1.86
N ASP A 27 -5.67 -1.44 -1.44
CA ASP A 27 -4.51 -2.30 -1.66
C ASP A 27 -4.64 -3.60 -0.85
N LEU A 28 -5.14 -3.49 0.39
CA LEU A 28 -5.43 -4.64 1.24
C LEU A 28 -6.53 -5.52 0.65
N PHE A 29 -7.57 -4.90 0.08
CA PHE A 29 -8.62 -5.63 -0.62
C PHE A 29 -8.03 -6.40 -1.81
N GLN A 30 -7.21 -5.76 -2.64
CA GLN A 30 -6.55 -6.42 -3.78
C GLN A 30 -5.67 -7.59 -3.33
N ALA A 31 -4.84 -7.38 -2.31
CA ALA A 31 -4.00 -8.42 -1.73
C ALA A 31 -4.84 -9.61 -1.20
N SER A 32 -6.03 -9.35 -0.66
CA SER A 32 -6.95 -10.40 -0.19
C SER A 32 -7.53 -11.28 -1.30
N GLN A 33 -7.52 -10.81 -2.56
CA GLN A 33 -8.01 -11.55 -3.71
C GLN A 33 -6.92 -12.37 -4.41
N MET A 34 -5.65 -12.16 -4.04
CA MET A 34 -4.52 -12.85 -4.64
C MET A 34 -4.39 -14.29 -4.12
N LYS A 35 -3.83 -15.15 -4.97
CA LYS A 35 -3.56 -16.57 -4.66
C LYS A 35 -2.17 -16.95 -5.16
N PHE A 36 -1.31 -17.45 -4.27
CA PHE A 36 0.05 -17.85 -4.63
C PHE A 36 0.06 -18.97 -5.68
N GLU A 37 -0.93 -19.87 -5.63
CA GLU A 37 -1.08 -21.00 -6.55
C GLU A 37 -1.35 -20.55 -7.99
N ASP A 38 -2.06 -19.44 -8.17
CA ASP A 38 -2.33 -18.87 -9.48
C ASP A 38 -1.03 -18.36 -10.11
N PHE A 39 -0.22 -17.61 -9.36
CA PHE A 39 1.09 -17.14 -9.83
C PHE A 39 2.05 -18.30 -10.11
N GLN A 40 2.09 -19.32 -9.25
CA GLN A 40 2.91 -20.52 -9.49
C GLN A 40 2.49 -21.28 -10.74
N ARG A 41 1.18 -21.33 -11.04
CA ARG A 41 0.67 -21.94 -12.28
C ARG A 41 1.11 -21.12 -13.49
N ASP A 42 0.98 -19.81 -13.43
CA ASP A 42 1.32 -18.92 -14.54
C ASP A 42 2.83 -18.94 -14.84
N LEU A 43 3.69 -18.92 -13.82
CA LEU A 43 5.15 -19.04 -13.99
C LEU A 43 5.55 -20.42 -14.55
N ARG A 44 4.90 -21.50 -14.11
CA ARG A 44 5.13 -22.84 -14.70
C ARG A 44 4.73 -22.90 -16.17
N LYS A 45 3.63 -22.23 -16.54
CA LYS A 45 3.20 -22.13 -17.94
C LYS A 45 4.22 -21.33 -18.75
N LEU A 46 4.63 -20.16 -18.26
CA LEU A 46 5.62 -19.32 -18.92
C LEU A 46 6.94 -20.06 -19.14
N ARG A 47 7.41 -20.84 -18.15
CA ARG A 47 8.59 -21.69 -18.31
C ARG A 47 8.45 -22.70 -19.45
N LYS A 48 7.28 -23.33 -19.58
CA LYS A 48 7.02 -24.30 -20.66
C LYS A 48 6.99 -23.62 -22.03
N ASP A 49 6.31 -22.48 -22.12
CA ASP A 49 6.22 -21.69 -23.35
C ASP A 49 7.60 -21.21 -23.79
N LEU A 50 8.45 -20.76 -22.85
CA LEU A 50 9.82 -20.33 -23.13
C LEU A 50 10.72 -21.49 -23.59
N LYS A 51 10.56 -22.68 -23.02
CA LYS A 51 11.26 -23.90 -23.49
C LYS A 51 10.84 -24.27 -24.92
N ALA A 52 9.55 -24.20 -25.23
CA ALA A 52 9.05 -24.45 -26.57
C ALA A 52 9.60 -23.42 -27.57
N CYS A 53 9.59 -22.14 -27.21
CA CYS A 53 10.17 -21.06 -28.02
C CYS A 53 11.67 -21.25 -28.27
N SER A 54 12.43 -21.66 -27.24
CA SER A 54 13.85 -21.97 -27.37
C SER A 54 14.09 -23.13 -28.33
N ALA A 55 13.32 -24.21 -28.23
CA ALA A 55 13.45 -25.36 -29.12
C ALA A 55 13.09 -25.01 -30.58
N GLU A 56 12.07 -24.18 -30.79
CA GLU A 56 11.70 -23.74 -32.14
C GLU A 56 12.75 -22.81 -32.75
N THR A 57 13.32 -21.91 -31.95
CA THR A 57 14.44 -21.06 -32.35
C THR A 57 15.63 -21.90 -32.80
N GLU A 58 15.96 -22.94 -32.03
CA GLU A 58 17.05 -23.85 -32.37
C GLU A 58 16.80 -24.58 -33.70
N LYS A 59 15.59 -25.06 -33.94
CA LYS A 59 15.23 -25.67 -35.23
C LYS A 59 15.40 -24.71 -36.39
N VAL A 60 14.90 -23.48 -36.27
CA VAL A 60 15.03 -22.44 -37.31
C VAL A 60 16.51 -22.15 -37.61
N CYS A 61 17.35 -22.09 -36.57
CA CYS A 61 18.78 -21.93 -36.74
C CYS A 61 19.45 -23.16 -37.39
N GLN A 62 18.98 -24.38 -37.10
CA GLN A 62 19.56 -25.61 -37.68
C GLN A 62 19.21 -25.80 -39.16
N VAL A 63 18.00 -25.41 -39.58
CA VAL A 63 17.55 -25.59 -40.98
C VAL A 63 18.01 -24.47 -41.92
N SER A 64 18.48 -23.35 -41.38
CA SER A 64 18.90 -22.19 -42.16
C SER A 64 20.38 -22.27 -42.55
N SER A 65 20.72 -21.76 -43.73
CA SER A 65 22.13 -21.56 -44.11
C SER A 65 22.76 -20.42 -43.30
N GLU A 66 24.07 -20.48 -43.07
CA GLU A 66 24.81 -19.51 -42.23
C GLU A 66 24.61 -18.06 -42.69
N GLU A 67 24.57 -17.83 -44.01
CA GLU A 67 24.34 -16.53 -44.65
C GLU A 67 22.93 -15.95 -44.40
N HIS A 68 21.98 -16.75 -43.91
CA HIS A 68 20.60 -16.35 -43.64
C HIS A 68 20.21 -16.40 -42.15
N LEU A 69 21.16 -16.74 -41.26
CA LEU A 69 20.87 -16.84 -39.83
C LEU A 69 20.59 -15.50 -39.17
N GLN A 70 21.33 -14.47 -39.59
CA GLN A 70 21.22 -13.14 -39.01
C GLN A 70 20.24 -12.28 -39.78
N PRO A 71 19.45 -11.43 -39.08
CA PRO A 71 19.55 -11.08 -37.66
C PRO A 71 18.69 -11.94 -36.71
N PHE A 72 18.02 -12.99 -37.22
CA PHE A 72 17.06 -13.76 -36.44
C PHE A 72 17.71 -14.40 -35.21
N LYS A 73 18.83 -15.12 -35.41
CA LYS A 73 19.51 -15.84 -34.33
C LYS A 73 19.94 -14.91 -33.21
N GLU A 74 20.65 -13.82 -33.52
CA GLU A 74 21.13 -12.86 -32.52
C GLU A 74 19.96 -12.25 -31.72
N LYS A 75 18.92 -11.78 -32.42
CA LYS A 75 17.75 -11.18 -31.76
C LYS A 75 17.03 -12.18 -30.87
N MET A 76 16.91 -13.42 -31.31
CA MET A 76 16.20 -14.45 -30.56
C MET A 76 17.00 -14.97 -29.38
N GLU A 77 18.32 -15.10 -29.51
CA GLU A 77 19.21 -15.41 -28.39
C GLU A 77 19.18 -14.31 -27.31
N GLY A 78 19.18 -13.04 -27.73
CA GLY A 78 19.02 -11.89 -26.82
C GLY A 78 17.67 -11.93 -26.09
N PHE A 79 16.57 -12.10 -26.84
CA PHE A 79 15.22 -12.23 -26.27
C PHE A 79 15.11 -13.39 -25.28
N LEU A 80 15.55 -14.60 -25.68
CA LEU A 80 15.47 -15.80 -24.84
C LEU A 80 16.32 -15.67 -23.58
N SER A 81 17.49 -15.03 -23.66
CA SER A 81 18.36 -14.80 -22.51
C SER A 81 17.73 -13.85 -21.50
N GLN A 82 17.15 -12.73 -21.97
CA GLN A 82 16.45 -11.80 -21.10
C GLN A 82 15.21 -12.44 -20.48
N ALA A 83 14.38 -13.14 -21.28
CA ALA A 83 13.16 -13.78 -20.80
C ALA A 83 13.44 -14.87 -19.74
N LYS A 84 14.56 -15.60 -19.86
CA LYS A 84 14.98 -16.58 -18.84
C LYS A 84 15.36 -15.87 -17.52
N THR A 85 16.16 -14.81 -17.61
CA THR A 85 16.55 -13.99 -16.46
C THR A 85 15.32 -13.42 -15.75
N ASP A 86 14.38 -12.85 -16.49
CA ASP A 86 13.16 -12.26 -15.93
C ASP A 86 12.28 -13.33 -15.27
N LEU A 87 12.15 -14.51 -15.89
CA LEU A 87 11.40 -15.63 -15.31
C LEU A 87 12.01 -16.07 -13.97
N GLU A 88 13.33 -16.25 -13.91
CA GLU A 88 14.03 -16.64 -12.68
C GLU A 88 13.89 -15.57 -11.57
N ALA A 89 13.94 -14.29 -11.95
CA ALA A 89 13.73 -13.18 -11.04
C ALA A 89 12.30 -13.17 -10.47
N GLN A 90 11.28 -13.39 -11.32
CA GLN A 90 9.88 -13.46 -10.89
C GLN A 90 9.61 -14.67 -9.98
N GLU A 91 10.22 -15.82 -10.26
CA GLU A 91 10.10 -17.00 -9.40
C GLU A 91 10.72 -16.78 -8.03
N THR A 92 11.92 -16.21 -7.99
CA THR A 92 12.61 -15.84 -6.74
C THR A 92 11.80 -14.81 -5.96
N GLN A 93 11.22 -13.81 -6.64
CA GLN A 93 10.38 -12.80 -6.01
C GLN A 93 9.12 -13.42 -5.40
N LEU A 94 8.47 -14.36 -6.10
CA LEU A 94 7.28 -15.04 -5.61
C LEU A 94 7.59 -15.86 -4.36
N GLU A 95 8.69 -16.62 -4.35
CA GLU A 95 9.13 -17.41 -3.21
C GLU A 95 9.43 -16.53 -1.99
N ASN A 96 10.19 -15.44 -2.19
CA ASN A 96 10.49 -14.49 -1.11
C ASN A 96 9.22 -13.81 -0.57
N THR A 97 8.32 -13.39 -1.46
CA THR A 97 7.05 -12.77 -1.07
C THR A 97 6.20 -13.73 -0.26
N HIS A 98 6.11 -14.99 -0.68
CA HIS A 98 5.37 -16.01 0.05
C HIS A 98 5.97 -16.26 1.44
N LYS A 99 7.31 -16.36 1.54
CA LYS A 99 8.01 -16.49 2.82
C LYS A 99 7.70 -15.33 3.77
N ILE A 100 7.83 -14.09 3.31
CA ILE A 100 7.53 -12.89 4.11
C ILE A 100 6.07 -12.89 4.55
N PHE A 101 5.14 -13.30 3.68
CA PHE A 101 3.73 -13.41 4.03
C PHE A 101 3.46 -14.44 5.14
N LEU A 102 4.14 -15.59 5.12
CA LEU A 102 4.02 -16.59 6.18
C LEU A 102 4.61 -16.08 7.50
N GLU A 103 5.76 -15.40 7.46
CA GLU A 103 6.35 -14.73 8.63
C GLU A 103 5.41 -13.68 9.23
N LEU A 104 4.77 -12.87 8.38
CA LEU A 104 3.76 -11.89 8.78
C LEU A 104 2.54 -12.56 9.44
N SER A 105 2.05 -13.65 8.84
CA SER A 105 0.93 -14.42 9.37
C SER A 105 1.24 -15.01 10.75
N MET A 106 2.47 -15.52 10.93
CA MET A 106 2.96 -16.00 12.23
C MET A 106 3.07 -14.86 13.25
N PHE A 107 3.61 -13.71 12.87
CA PHE A 107 3.74 -12.54 13.73
C PHE A 107 2.40 -12.10 14.31
N PHE A 108 1.34 -12.08 13.49
CA PHE A 108 -0.02 -11.77 13.93
C PHE A 108 -0.79 -12.97 14.50
N SER A 109 -0.16 -14.14 14.64
CA SER A 109 -0.77 -15.37 15.14
C SER A 109 -2.03 -15.79 14.37
N VAL A 110 -2.08 -15.47 13.08
CA VAL A 110 -3.19 -15.85 12.20
C VAL A 110 -3.09 -17.33 11.89
N LYS A 111 -4.23 -18.02 12.03
CA LYS A 111 -4.34 -19.45 11.77
C LYS A 111 -5.10 -19.69 10.47
N ALA A 112 -4.69 -20.72 9.74
CA ALA A 112 -5.39 -21.17 8.54
C ALA A 112 -6.83 -21.57 8.89
N LYS A 113 -7.78 -21.28 8.00
CA LYS A 113 -9.18 -21.68 8.17
C LYS A 113 -9.34 -23.18 7.90
N ALA A 114 -10.46 -23.75 8.34
CA ALA A 114 -10.75 -25.17 8.10
C ALA A 114 -10.76 -25.47 6.59
N GLY A 115 -9.96 -26.44 6.15
CA GLY A 115 -9.78 -26.79 4.74
C GLY A 115 -8.63 -26.06 4.03
N GLU A 116 -8.00 -25.07 4.67
CA GLU A 116 -6.78 -24.45 4.17
C GLU A 116 -5.54 -25.21 4.68
N LYS A 117 -4.58 -25.48 3.79
CA LYS A 117 -3.30 -26.11 4.15
C LYS A 117 -2.37 -25.11 4.87
N GLU A 118 -2.41 -23.86 4.43
CA GLU A 118 -1.64 -22.74 4.96
C GLU A 118 -2.52 -21.48 4.99
N VAL A 119 -2.11 -20.45 5.72
CA VAL A 119 -2.87 -19.19 5.78
C VAL A 119 -2.95 -18.61 4.37
N SER A 120 -4.14 -18.30 3.88
CA SER A 120 -4.30 -17.64 2.58
C SER A 120 -4.15 -16.11 2.71
N PRO A 121 -3.72 -15.39 1.64
CA PRO A 121 -3.76 -13.93 1.61
C PRO A 121 -5.14 -13.37 1.99
N ASN A 122 -6.21 -14.05 1.57
CA ASN A 122 -7.57 -13.68 1.95
C ASN A 122 -7.77 -13.70 3.48
N THR A 123 -7.36 -14.79 4.14
CA THR A 123 -7.53 -14.98 5.59
C THR A 123 -6.87 -13.86 6.41
N LEU A 124 -5.71 -13.35 5.97
CA LEU A 124 -5.03 -12.23 6.64
C LEU A 124 -5.58 -10.87 6.19
N PHE A 125 -5.59 -10.61 4.88
CA PHE A 125 -5.81 -9.26 4.36
C PHE A 125 -7.27 -8.82 4.35
N SER A 126 -8.25 -9.74 4.36
CA SER A 126 -9.66 -9.37 4.53
C SER A 126 -9.91 -8.68 5.88
N VAL A 127 -9.35 -9.24 6.96
CA VAL A 127 -9.44 -8.66 8.31
C VAL A 127 -8.74 -7.30 8.37
N TRP A 128 -7.55 -7.19 7.78
CA TRP A 128 -6.83 -5.92 7.71
C TRP A 128 -7.54 -4.88 6.84
N HIS A 129 -8.18 -5.29 5.76
CA HIS A 129 -8.98 -4.43 4.91
C HIS A 129 -10.15 -3.83 5.69
N GLU A 130 -10.92 -4.65 6.40
CA GLU A 130 -12.04 -4.19 7.24
C GLU A 130 -11.53 -3.22 8.33
N PHE A 131 -10.47 -3.61 9.05
CA PHE A 131 -9.86 -2.77 10.08
C PHE A 131 -9.37 -1.42 9.53
N SER A 132 -8.66 -1.42 8.39
CA SER A 132 -8.13 -0.21 7.77
C SER A 132 -9.27 0.68 7.25
N THR A 133 -10.36 0.10 6.74
CA THR A 133 -11.53 0.86 6.29
C THR A 133 -12.14 1.64 7.45
N ASP A 134 -12.46 0.94 8.55
CA ASP A 134 -13.04 1.57 9.75
C ASP A 134 -12.09 2.61 10.36
N PHE A 135 -10.80 2.27 10.47
CA PHE A 135 -9.79 3.18 11.00
C PHE A 135 -9.65 4.44 10.14
N LYS A 136 -9.69 4.31 8.81
CA LYS A 136 -9.61 5.44 7.88
C LYS A 136 -10.78 6.40 8.02
N ASP A 137 -11.99 5.87 8.20
CA ASP A 137 -13.18 6.71 8.40
C ASP A 137 -13.14 7.47 9.72
N LEU A 138 -12.71 6.80 10.80
CA LEU A 138 -12.47 7.45 12.09
C LEU A 138 -11.37 8.51 12.02
N TRP A 139 -10.25 8.19 11.36
CA TRP A 139 -9.12 9.09 11.18
C TRP A 139 -9.52 10.36 10.41
N LYS A 140 -10.31 10.23 9.33
CA LYS A 140 -10.86 11.36 8.57
C LYS A 140 -11.77 12.23 9.44
N LYS A 141 -12.66 11.61 10.23
CA LYS A 141 -13.59 12.32 11.11
C LYS A 141 -12.84 13.11 12.18
N GLU A 142 -11.86 12.50 12.82
CA GLU A 142 -11.04 13.14 13.86
C GLU A 142 -10.20 14.29 13.30
N ASN A 143 -9.56 14.10 12.14
CA ASN A 143 -8.82 15.17 11.48
C ASN A 143 -9.72 16.35 11.10
N LYS A 144 -10.94 16.08 10.60
CA LYS A 144 -11.92 17.12 10.31
C LYS A 144 -12.34 17.90 11.56
N LEU A 145 -12.58 17.21 12.68
CA LEU A 145 -12.93 17.85 13.96
C LEU A 145 -11.80 18.74 14.46
N ARG A 146 -10.55 18.27 14.43
CA ARG A 146 -9.38 19.07 14.83
C ARG A 146 -9.16 20.31 13.96
N LEU A 147 -9.42 20.20 12.65
CA LEU A 147 -9.41 21.36 11.76
C LEU A 147 -10.56 22.33 12.07
N GLN A 148 -11.73 21.83 12.47
CA GLN A 148 -12.88 22.65 12.82
C GLN A 148 -12.71 23.38 14.17
N GLU A 149 -12.11 22.73 15.17
CA GLU A 149 -11.76 23.34 16.47
C GLU A 149 -10.74 24.47 16.36
N ARG A 150 -9.93 24.48 15.29
CA ARG A 150 -8.95 25.54 14.99
C ARG A 150 -9.45 26.62 14.05
N ARG A 151 -10.66 26.48 13.46
CA ARG A 151 -11.29 27.62 12.77
C ARG A 151 -11.58 28.67 13.83
N PRO A 152 -11.15 29.93 13.65
CA PRO A 152 -11.47 30.97 14.62
C PRO A 152 -12.98 31.00 14.75
N VAL A 153 -13.47 30.79 15.97
CA VAL A 153 -14.83 31.14 16.34
C VAL A 153 -15.00 32.57 15.86
N ARG A 154 -15.82 32.77 14.82
CA ARG A 154 -16.20 34.09 14.34
C ARG A 154 -16.64 34.86 15.59
N PRO A 155 -16.07 36.04 15.93
CA PRO A 155 -16.39 36.68 17.19
C PRO A 155 -17.85 37.13 17.14
N THR A 156 -18.76 36.32 17.66
CA THR A 156 -20.20 36.64 17.74
C THR A 156 -20.51 37.66 18.84
N CYS A 157 -19.52 38.41 19.32
CA CYS A 157 -19.71 39.41 20.37
C CYS A 157 -18.76 40.59 20.19
N LEU A 158 -18.96 41.41 19.16
CA LEU A 158 -18.62 42.83 19.26
C LEU A 158 -19.62 43.49 20.23
N TYR A 159 -19.47 43.25 21.53
CA TYR A 159 -20.03 44.17 22.50
C TYR A 159 -19.24 45.47 22.38
N LYS A 160 -19.88 46.49 21.80
CA LYS A 160 -19.41 47.88 21.88
C LYS A 160 -19.09 48.17 23.34
N VAL A 161 -17.82 48.40 23.66
CA VAL A 161 -17.42 48.97 24.94
C VAL A 161 -17.98 50.39 24.98
N PRO A 162 -18.89 50.76 25.90
CA PRO A 162 -19.24 52.17 26.09
C PRO A 162 -18.01 52.86 26.67
N GLN A 163 -17.51 53.88 25.98
CA GLN A 163 -16.48 54.79 26.50
C GLN A 163 -17.04 55.47 27.76
N LEU A 164 -16.61 55.03 28.95
CA LEU A 164 -16.84 55.75 30.20
C LEU A 164 -15.79 56.85 30.32
N THR A 165 -16.15 58.04 29.83
CA THR A 165 -15.38 59.27 30.09
C THR A 165 -15.59 59.67 31.56
N VAL A 166 -14.58 59.45 32.40
CA VAL A 166 -14.59 59.93 33.80
C VAL A 166 -14.25 61.41 33.81
N HIS A 167 -15.21 62.25 34.20
CA HIS A 167 -15.02 63.69 34.39
C HIS A 167 -14.56 63.95 35.83
N VAL A 168 -13.28 64.26 36.03
CA VAL A 168 -12.77 64.69 37.34
C VAL A 168 -13.01 66.18 37.50
N ARG A 169 -13.99 66.54 38.35
CA ARG A 169 -14.28 67.92 38.73
C ARG A 169 -13.44 68.27 39.96
N ALA A 170 -12.33 68.99 39.76
CA ALA A 170 -11.55 69.54 40.86
C ALA A 170 -12.39 70.60 41.59
N LYS A 171 -12.64 70.40 42.89
CA LYS A 171 -13.24 71.41 43.76
C LYS A 171 -12.13 72.28 44.35
N THR A 172 -12.17 73.56 44.01
CA THR A 172 -11.44 74.64 44.68
C THR A 172 -12.11 74.98 46.01
N LYS A 173 -11.30 75.21 47.06
CA LYS A 173 -11.45 76.25 48.10
C LYS A 173 -10.42 76.08 49.23
N PRO A 174 -10.22 77.08 50.11
CA PRO A 174 -10.85 78.41 50.17
C PRO A 174 -10.13 79.49 49.36
#